data_AF-A0A930TQS5-F1
#
_entry.id   AF-A0A930TQS5-F1
#
_cell.length_a   1.000
_cell.length_b   1.000
_cell.length_c   1.000
_cell.angle_alpha   90.00
_cell.angle_beta   90.00
_cell.angle_gamma   90.00
#
_symmetry.space_group_name_H-M   'P 1'
#
loop_
_entity.id
_entity.type
_entity.pdbx_description
1 polymer ?
#
loop_
_entity_poly.entity_id
_entity_poly.type
_entity_poly.pdbx_seq_one_letter_code
_entity_poly.pdbx_strand_id
1 'polypeptide(L)'
;MDSFIKHESFRRVLTGSLFFALTIIIAVTGYTLAGWSLLDAIYMVVITIFGVGYGEVNPITSPALKVFTMMVIIGGTSSAVYIVGGFLQMVTEGEIYRAFHEARMTKGNELPRRKRTGYQNQKRASCSSRCNWRYSLP
;
A
#
# COMPACT_ATOMS: atom_id res chain seq x y z
N MET A 1 18.32 0.38 -1.77
CA MET A 1 17.71 -0.82 -2.40
C MET A 1 16.19 -0.71 -2.27
N ASP A 2 15.65 0.50 -2.46
CA ASP A 2 14.28 0.88 -2.05
C ASP A 2 13.46 1.42 -3.23
N SER A 3 14.11 1.62 -4.39
CA SER A 3 13.50 2.06 -5.64
C SER A 3 12.86 0.91 -6.44
N PHE A 4 13.28 -0.34 -6.22
CA PHE A 4 12.77 -1.51 -6.96
C PHE A 4 11.42 -2.03 -6.42
N ILE A 5 11.18 -1.95 -5.11
CA ILE A 5 9.90 -2.36 -4.49
C ILE A 5 8.75 -1.42 -4.89
N LYS A 6 9.04 -0.12 -5.04
CA LYS A 6 8.05 0.87 -5.48
C LYS A 6 7.52 0.57 -6.89
N HIS A 7 8.32 -0.09 -7.73
CA HIS A 7 7.97 -0.36 -9.13
C HIS A 7 6.93 -1.46 -9.33
N GLU A 8 6.80 -2.47 -8.46
CA GLU A 8 5.81 -3.54 -8.66
C GLU A 8 4.44 -3.21 -8.06
N SER A 9 4.38 -2.72 -6.81
CA SER A 9 3.11 -2.38 -6.15
C SER A 9 2.42 -1.20 -6.85
N PHE A 10 3.19 -0.18 -7.26
CA PHE A 10 2.63 0.95 -8.00
C PHE A 10 2.16 0.54 -9.40
N ARG A 11 2.87 -0.35 -10.09
CA ARG A 11 2.42 -0.87 -11.39
C ARG A 11 1.14 -1.69 -11.27
N ARG A 12 0.94 -2.47 -10.20
CA ARG A 12 -0.31 -3.20 -9.97
C ARG A 12 -1.50 -2.26 -9.74
N VAL A 13 -1.33 -1.24 -8.90
CA VAL A 13 -2.36 -0.22 -8.64
C VAL A 13 -2.62 0.62 -9.89
N LEU A 14 -1.58 0.97 -10.65
CA LEU A 14 -1.68 1.73 -11.89
C LEU A 14 -2.41 0.92 -12.98
N THR A 15 -2.08 -0.36 -13.15
CA THR A 15 -2.80 -1.26 -14.08
C THR A 15 -4.28 -1.39 -13.69
N GLY A 16 -4.58 -1.53 -12.38
CA GLY A 16 -5.96 -1.53 -11.90
C GLY A 16 -6.70 -0.22 -12.17
N SER A 17 -6.03 0.92 -11.95
CA SER A 17 -6.57 2.26 -12.22
C SER A 17 -6.82 2.50 -13.71
N LEU A 18 -5.90 2.07 -14.57
CA LEU A 18 -6.04 2.13 -16.03
C LEU A 18 -7.22 1.28 -16.51
N PHE A 19 -7.34 0.05 -16.00
CA PHE A 19 -8.45 -0.84 -16.33
C PHE A 19 -9.80 -0.27 -15.90
N PHE A 20 -9.86 0.32 -14.70
CA PHE A 20 -11.05 1.01 -14.20
C PHE A 20 -11.42 2.22 -15.07
N ALA A 21 -10.46 3.07 -15.42
CA ALA A 21 -10.68 4.21 -16.30
C ALA A 21 -11.18 3.78 -17.69
N LEU A 22 -10.59 2.73 -18.26
CA LEU A 22 -11.05 2.14 -19.53
C LEU A 22 -12.48 1.63 -19.41
N THR A 23 -12.82 0.95 -18.31
CA THR A 23 -14.18 0.45 -18.05
C THR A 23 -15.19 1.59 -17.99
N ILE A 24 -14.86 2.71 -17.33
CA ILE A 24 -15.71 3.91 -17.28
C ILE A 24 -15.90 4.50 -18.69
N ILE A 25 -14.82 4.63 -19.47
CA ILE A 25 -14.90 5.18 -20.84
C ILE A 25 -15.80 4.29 -21.71
N ILE A 26 -15.62 2.97 -21.65
CA ILE A 26 -16.46 2.00 -22.38
C ILE A 26 -17.93 2.12 -21.93
N ALA A 27 -18.17 2.22 -20.62
CA ALA A 27 -19.52 2.36 -20.08
C ALA A 27 -20.20 3.63 -20.57
N VAL A 28 -19.56 4.80 -20.40
CA VAL A 28 -20.09 6.09 -20.84
C VAL A 28 -20.34 6.08 -22.35
N THR A 29 -19.37 5.59 -23.13
CA THR A 29 -19.52 5.52 -24.59
C THR A 29 -20.69 4.59 -24.97
N GLY A 30 -20.81 3.43 -24.33
CA GLY A 30 -21.92 2.50 -24.55
C GLY A 30 -23.29 3.11 -24.25
N TYR A 31 -23.41 3.85 -23.15
CA TYR A 31 -24.66 4.55 -22.82
C TYR A 31 -24.96 5.71 -23.77
N THR A 32 -23.95 6.48 -24.19
CA THR A 32 -24.16 7.55 -25.19
C THR A 32 -24.58 7.00 -26.55
N LEU A 33 -24.05 5.85 -26.97
CA LEU A 33 -24.48 5.16 -28.19
C LEU A 33 -25.90 4.59 -28.08
N ALA A 34 -26.35 4.29 -26.86
CA ALA A 34 -27.74 3.93 -26.57
C ALA A 34 -28.69 5.14 -26.55
N GLY A 35 -28.20 6.35 -26.85
CA GLY A 35 -29.00 7.57 -26.94
C GLY A 35 -29.14 8.33 -25.61
N TRP A 36 -28.37 7.97 -24.57
CA TRP A 36 -28.42 8.67 -23.29
C TRP A 36 -27.59 9.96 -23.36
N SER A 37 -28.00 10.99 -22.61
CA SER A 37 -27.17 12.18 -22.48
C SER A 37 -25.85 11.84 -21.78
N LEU A 38 -24.78 12.57 -22.11
CA LEU A 38 -23.46 12.35 -21.49
C LEU A 38 -23.55 12.46 -19.95
N LEU A 39 -24.36 13.38 -19.44
CA LEU A 39 -24.56 13.60 -18.02
C LEU A 39 -25.26 12.41 -17.36
N ASP A 40 -26.30 11.87 -18.00
CA ASP A 40 -27.02 10.68 -17.48
C ASP A 40 -26.13 9.43 -17.50
N ALA A 41 -25.32 9.27 -18.55
CA ALA A 41 -24.37 8.16 -18.65
C ALA A 41 -23.32 8.21 -17.53
N ILE A 42 -22.75 9.38 -17.27
CA ILE A 42 -21.80 9.57 -16.15
C ILE A 42 -22.49 9.35 -14.82
N TYR A 43 -23.69 9.90 -14.65
CA TYR A 43 -24.47 9.75 -13.43
C TYR A 43 -24.75 8.26 -13.12
N MET A 44 -25.14 7.48 -14.14
CA MET A 44 -25.35 6.03 -14.01
C MET A 44 -24.09 5.29 -13.55
N VAL A 45 -22.92 5.63 -14.09
CA VAL A 45 -21.65 5.02 -13.71
C VAL A 45 -21.26 5.40 -12.28
N VAL A 46 -21.47 6.65 -11.88
CA VAL A 46 -21.20 7.14 -10.52
C VAL A 46 -22.07 6.42 -9.49
N ILE A 47 -23.40 6.38 -9.67
CA ILE A 47 -24.29 5.72 -8.70
C ILE A 47 -24.00 4.21 -8.56
N THR A 48 -23.47 3.60 -9.63
CA THR A 48 -23.07 2.19 -9.65
C THR A 48 -21.80 1.97 -8.82
N ILE A 49 -20.76 2.76 -9.06
CA ILE A 49 -19.47 2.64 -8.35
C ILE A 49 -19.65 2.92 -6.85
N PHE A 50 -20.47 3.92 -6.52
CA PHE A 50 -20.78 4.26 -5.12
C PHE A 50 -21.80 3.32 -4.47
N GLY A 51 -22.40 2.39 -5.23
CA GLY A 51 -23.37 1.42 -4.71
C GLY A 51 -24.68 2.04 -4.22
N VAL A 52 -25.02 3.27 -4.66
CA VAL A 52 -26.26 3.95 -4.23
C VAL A 52 -27.48 3.33 -4.90
N GLY A 53 -27.37 2.97 -6.19
CA GLY A 53 -28.37 2.15 -6.88
C GLY A 53 -29.78 2.76 -6.94
N TYR A 54 -29.92 4.04 -7.30
CA TYR A 54 -31.23 4.72 -7.45
C TYR A 54 -32.15 4.14 -8.55
N GLY A 55 -31.71 3.12 -9.29
CA GLY A 55 -32.44 2.53 -10.42
C GLY A 55 -31.96 3.05 -11.78
N GLU A 56 -32.65 2.62 -12.84
CA GLU A 56 -32.35 3.01 -14.22
C GLU A 56 -32.71 4.51 -14.43
N VAL A 57 -31.70 5.35 -14.72
CA VAL A 57 -31.88 6.81 -14.95
C VAL A 57 -32.68 7.08 -16.22
N ASN A 58 -32.50 6.21 -17.21
CA ASN A 58 -33.21 6.19 -18.48
C ASN A 58 -33.70 4.76 -18.76
N PRO A 59 -34.83 4.58 -19.46
CA PRO A 59 -35.40 3.25 -19.69
C PRO A 59 -34.42 2.38 -20.47
N ILE A 60 -34.00 1.25 -19.89
CA ILE A 60 -33.21 0.25 -20.60
C ILE A 60 -34.16 -0.59 -21.46
N THR A 61 -34.52 -0.05 -22.63
CA THR A 61 -35.54 -0.61 -23.53
C THR A 61 -35.09 -1.91 -24.21
N SER A 62 -33.78 -2.10 -24.37
CA SER A 62 -33.20 -3.23 -25.09
C SER A 62 -32.58 -4.26 -24.14
N PRO A 63 -32.91 -5.56 -24.23
CA PRO A 63 -32.30 -6.60 -23.41
C PRO A 63 -30.76 -6.67 -23.57
N ALA A 64 -30.23 -6.32 -24.74
CA ALA A 64 -28.80 -6.20 -24.97
C ALA A 64 -28.13 -5.14 -24.07
N LEU A 65 -28.81 -4.02 -23.83
CA LEU A 65 -28.28 -2.92 -23.00
C LEU A 65 -28.31 -3.29 -21.51
N LYS A 66 -29.27 -4.13 -21.08
CA LYS A 66 -29.29 -4.70 -19.72
C LYS A 66 -28.09 -5.61 -19.48
N VAL A 67 -27.81 -6.51 -20.42
CA VAL A 67 -26.63 -7.41 -20.32
C VAL A 67 -25.33 -6.60 -20.35
N PHE A 68 -25.24 -5.57 -21.19
CA PHE A 68 -24.09 -4.66 -21.20
C PHE A 68 -23.89 -3.98 -19.84
N THR A 69 -24.96 -3.44 -19.26
CA THR A 69 -24.94 -2.78 -17.94
C THR A 69 -24.48 -3.76 -16.86
N MET A 70 -24.98 -5.00 -16.86
CA MET A 70 -24.53 -6.05 -15.92
C MET A 70 -23.03 -6.32 -16.03
N MET A 71 -22.49 -6.43 -17.25
CA MET A 71 -21.05 -6.62 -17.48
C MET A 71 -20.23 -5.43 -16.97
N VAL A 72 -20.71 -4.20 -17.19
CA VAL A 72 -20.08 -2.97 -16.69
C VAL A 72 -20.09 -2.93 -15.17
N ILE A 73 -21.19 -3.31 -14.51
CA ILE A 73 -21.27 -3.35 -13.05
C ILE A 73 -20.25 -4.33 -12.49
N ILE A 74 -20.19 -5.55 -13.03
CA ILE A 74 -19.26 -6.58 -12.56
C ILE A 74 -17.81 -6.12 -12.77
N GLY A 75 -17.46 -5.65 -13.97
CA GLY A 75 -16.10 -5.20 -14.28
C GLY A 75 -15.69 -3.94 -13.50
N GLY A 76 -16.57 -2.94 -13.44
CA GLY A 76 -16.33 -1.65 -12.78
C GLY A 76 -16.23 -1.79 -11.26
N THR A 77 -17.14 -2.54 -10.64
CA THR A 77 -17.12 -2.74 -9.18
C THR A 77 -15.93 -3.60 -8.77
N SER A 78 -15.62 -4.67 -9.52
CA SER A 78 -14.47 -5.53 -9.22
C SER A 78 -13.14 -4.76 -9.26
N SER A 79 -12.98 -3.89 -10.25
CA SER A 79 -11.78 -3.06 -10.37
C SER A 79 -11.72 -1.97 -9.30
N ALA A 80 -12.84 -1.34 -8.94
CA ALA A 80 -12.90 -0.42 -7.81
C ALA A 80 -12.47 -1.10 -6.49
N VAL A 81 -13.00 -2.30 -6.21
CA VAL A 81 -12.62 -3.11 -5.03
C VAL A 81 -11.13 -3.46 -5.06
N TYR A 82 -10.58 -3.82 -6.22
CA TYR A 82 -9.16 -4.13 -6.37
C TYR A 82 -8.26 -2.92 -6.02
N ILE A 83 -8.63 -1.72 -6.48
CA ILE A 83 -7.87 -0.49 -6.20
C ILE A 83 -7.92 -0.17 -4.70
N VAL A 84 -9.10 -0.26 -4.07
CA VAL A 84 -9.25 -0.02 -2.63
C VAL A 84 -8.44 -1.03 -1.81
N GLY A 85 -8.50 -2.32 -2.17
CA GLY A 85 -7.69 -3.35 -1.54
C GLY A 85 -6.19 -3.10 -1.67
N GLY A 86 -5.73 -2.68 -2.86
CA GLY A 86 -4.34 -2.28 -3.08
C GLY A 86 -3.92 -1.06 -2.26
N PHE A 87 -4.81 -0.06 -2.12
CA PHE A 87 -4.54 1.11 -1.28
C PHE A 87 -4.40 0.72 0.21
N LEU A 88 -5.29 -0.15 0.71
CA LEU A 88 -5.20 -0.67 2.08
C LEU A 88 -3.90 -1.44 2.32
N GLN A 89 -3.45 -2.24 1.34
CA GLN A 89 -2.15 -2.93 1.41
C GLN A 89 -1.00 -1.93 1.53
N MET A 90 -0.98 -0.86 0.73
CA MET A 90 0.05 0.17 0.80
C MET A 90 0.10 0.87 2.17
N VAL A 91 -1.06 1.20 2.76
CA VAL A 91 -1.14 1.80 4.10
C VAL A 91 -0.62 0.82 5.16
N THR A 92 -1.06 -0.43 5.09
CA THR A 92 -0.67 -1.47 6.05
C THR A 92 0.83 -1.77 5.98
N GLU A 93 1.40 -1.91 4.78
CA GLU A 93 2.84 -2.09 4.57
C GLU A 93 3.65 -0.90 5.09
N GLY A 94 3.14 0.33 4.94
CA GLY A 94 3.77 1.53 5.48
C GLY A 94 3.93 1.51 7.00
N GLU A 95 2.91 1.01 7.71
CA GLU A 95 2.97 0.83 9.17
C GLU A 95 3.86 -0.36 9.57
N ILE A 96 3.82 -1.47 8.82
CA ILE A 96 4.67 -2.64 9.07
C ILE A 96 6.15 -2.27 8.94
N TYR A 97 6.52 -1.47 7.94
CA TYR A 97 7.90 -1.03 7.76
C TYR A 97 8.41 -0.21 8.95
N ARG A 98 7.56 0.64 9.54
CA ARG A 98 7.86 1.44 10.73
C ARG A 98 8.04 0.56 11.96
N ALA A 99 7.13 -0.37 12.20
CA ALA A 99 7.19 -1.31 13.32
C ALA A 99 8.47 -2.17 13.28
N PHE A 100 8.89 -2.62 12.10
CA PHE A 100 10.15 -3.37 11.94
C PHE A 100 11.40 -2.51 12.16
N HIS A 101 11.36 -1.22 11.82
CA HIS A 101 12.50 -0.31 12.02
C HIS A 101 12.81 -0.14 13.52
N GLU A 102 11.79 0.01 14.35
CA GLU A 102 11.94 0.14 15.81
C GLU A 102 12.45 -1.16 16.45
N ALA A 103 11.96 -2.33 16.00
CA ALA A 103 12.41 -3.62 16.52
C ALA A 103 13.90 -3.91 16.22
N ARG A 104 14.48 -3.37 15.14
CA ARG A 104 15.91 -3.54 14.82
C ARG A 104 16.82 -2.61 15.62
N MET A 105 16.33 -1.41 15.98
CA MET A 105 17.07 -0.47 16.82
C MET A 105 17.26 -1.01 18.24
N THR A 106 16.26 -1.70 18.79
CA THR A 106 16.35 -2.30 20.13
C THR A 106 17.34 -3.46 20.17
N LYS A 107 17.33 -4.36 19.18
CA LYS A 107 18.27 -5.50 19.13
C LYS A 107 19.74 -5.07 18.91
N GLY A 108 19.99 -3.96 18.23
CA GLY A 108 21.33 -3.38 18.11
C GLY A 108 21.88 -2.84 19.44
N ASN A 109 21.01 -2.46 20.37
CA ASN A 109 21.37 -1.94 21.69
C ASN A 109 21.30 -3.00 22.81
N GLU A 110 20.85 -4.21 22.48
CA GLU A 110 20.87 -5.40 23.33
C GLU A 110 22.18 -6.20 23.23
N LEU A 111 23.28 -5.56 22.77
CA LEU A 111 24.61 -6.10 23.05
C LEU A 111 24.69 -6.34 24.56
N PRO A 112 24.87 -7.59 25.02
CA PRO A 112 24.70 -7.93 26.43
C PRO A 112 25.62 -7.05 27.26
N ARG A 113 25.04 -6.25 28.16
CA ARG A 113 25.78 -5.40 29.12
C ARG A 113 26.87 -6.18 29.88
N ARG A 114 26.83 -7.52 29.90
CA ARG A 114 27.93 -8.37 30.40
C ARG A 114 29.29 -8.09 29.74
N LYS A 115 29.36 -7.76 28.44
CA LYS A 115 30.67 -7.55 27.79
C LYS A 115 31.29 -6.18 28.11
N ARG A 116 30.49 -5.12 28.31
CA ARG A 116 31.05 -3.80 28.71
C ARG A 116 31.68 -3.85 30.10
N THR A 117 31.04 -4.52 31.07
CA THR A 117 31.57 -4.59 32.44
C THR A 117 32.86 -5.39 32.51
N GLY A 118 32.97 -6.49 31.76
CA GLY A 118 34.21 -7.29 31.67
C GLY A 118 35.39 -6.52 31.09
N TYR A 119 35.16 -5.77 29.99
CA TYR A 119 36.23 -4.99 29.35
C TYR A 119 36.72 -3.82 30.21
N GLN A 120 35.81 -3.13 30.90
CA GLN A 120 36.18 -2.04 31.82
C GLN A 120 36.97 -2.54 33.04
N ASN A 121 36.61 -3.71 33.59
CA ASN A 121 37.32 -4.27 34.74
C ASN A 121 38.73 -4.75 34.35
N GLN A 122 38.89 -5.32 33.15
CA GLN A 122 40.20 -5.72 32.62
C GLN A 122 41.13 -4.52 32.39
N LYS A 123 40.62 -3.38 31.92
CA LYS A 123 41.41 -2.15 31.80
C LYS A 123 41.82 -1.57 33.16
N ARG A 124 40.95 -1.61 34.18
CA ARG A 124 41.32 -1.21 35.56
C ARG A 124 42.44 -2.08 36.13
N ALA A 125 42.38 -3.40 35.94
CA ALA A 125 43.43 -4.31 36.38
C ALA A 125 44.79 -4.05 35.68
N SER A 126 44.76 -3.73 34.39
CA SER A 126 45.98 -3.41 33.62
C SER A 126 46.61 -2.05 34.00
N CYS A 127 45.81 -1.06 34.39
CA CYS A 127 46.34 0.24 34.85
C CYS A 127 46.97 0.15 36.25
N SER A 128 46.37 -0.66 37.14
CA SER A 128 46.89 -0.90 38.49
C SER A 128 48.26 -1.59 38.45
N SER A 129 48.42 -2.64 37.64
CA SER A 129 49.70 -3.33 37.52
C SER A 129 50.79 -2.47 36.88
N ARG A 130 50.44 -1.55 35.96
CA ARG A 130 51.42 -0.67 35.30
C ARG A 130 51.95 0.45 36.20
N CYS A 131 51.19 0.91 37.19
CA CYS A 131 51.68 1.87 38.19
C CYS A 131 52.61 1.21 39.22
N ASN A 132 52.36 -0.05 39.57
CA ASN A 132 53.17 -0.80 40.53
C ASN A 132 54.61 -1.07 40.03
N TRP A 133 54.84 -1.13 38.72
CA TRP A 133 56.18 -1.30 38.13
C TRP A 133 57.00 0.00 38.05
N ARG A 134 56.40 1.17 38.30
CA ARG A 134 57.08 2.47 38.14
C ARG A 134 57.72 3.00 39.43
N TYR A 135 57.52 2.30 40.56
CA TYR A 135 58.11 2.62 41.86
C TYR A 135 59.13 1.57 42.34
N SER A 136 59.48 0.59 41.51
CA SER A 136 60.34 -0.55 41.86
C SER A 136 61.67 -0.58 41.10
N LEU A 137 62.06 0.53 40.46
CA LEU A 137 63.37 0.68 39.82
C LEU A 137 64.20 1.65 40.67
N PRO A 138 65.39 1.24 41.13
CA PRO A 138 66.25 2.01 42.04
C PRO A 138 66.81 3.29 41.42
#